data_AF-A0A3S1EAG8-F1
#
_entry.id   AF-A0A3S1EAG8-F1
#
_cell.length_a   1.000
_cell.length_b   1.000
_cell.length_c   1.000
_cell.angle_alpha   90.00
_cell.angle_beta   90.00
_cell.angle_gamma   90.00
#
_symmetry.space_group_name_H-M   'P 1'
#
loop_
_entity.id
_entity.type
_entity.pdbx_description
1 polymer ?
#
loop_
_entity_poly.entity_id
_entity_poly.type
_entity_poly.pdbx_seq_one_letter_code
_entity_poly.pdbx_strand_id
1 'polypeptide(L)'
;AYDLDASRTLYGLDRTGFLDLMNKEAVGRSLAHAALIKPDGSFVMSAKTDTEFAMPEPPEGAVASAADGKPVLIEPKTRNIMGAIVKLREIEGLYLYTIRLVDPEVIKARQIVRSNTDEYRGLEDNRRTSQVAFALPYLSLTLIIILSAIWTGIAVADRLVRPIR
;
A
#
# COMPACT_ATOMS: atom_id res chain seq x y z
N ALA A 1 -1.37 24.47 1.85
CA ALA A 1 -0.20 24.94 2.63
C ALA A 1 0.37 26.20 1.99
N TYR A 2 0.90 26.12 0.77
CA TYR A 2 1.47 27.29 0.07
C TYR A 2 0.50 28.49 -0.04
N ASP A 3 -0.75 28.25 -0.45
CA ASP A 3 -1.74 29.33 -0.64
C ASP A 3 -2.15 30.03 0.68
N LEU A 4 -2.20 29.25 1.78
CA LEU A 4 -2.43 29.76 3.12
C LEU A 4 -1.22 30.53 3.67
N ASP A 5 -0.01 30.04 3.37
CA ASP A 5 1.26 30.66 3.74
C ASP A 5 1.42 32.02 3.04
N ALA A 6 1.16 32.08 1.74
CA ALA A 6 1.17 33.30 0.94
C ALA A 6 0.14 34.35 1.39
N SER A 7 -0.91 33.92 2.10
CA SER A 7 -1.99 34.79 2.59
C SER A 7 -1.71 35.41 3.97
N ARG A 8 -0.44 35.51 4.39
CA ARG A 8 -0.01 36.10 5.68
C ARG A 8 -0.66 37.46 6.00
N THR A 9 -0.71 38.35 5.01
CA THR A 9 -1.29 39.70 5.18
C THR A 9 -2.77 39.63 5.54
N LEU A 10 -3.51 38.69 4.93
CA LEU A 10 -4.91 38.45 5.24
C LEU A 10 -5.08 37.89 6.66
N TYR A 11 -4.21 36.97 7.08
CA TYR A 11 -4.22 36.44 8.46
C TYR A 11 -4.07 37.54 9.52
N GLY A 12 -3.23 38.55 9.25
CA GLY A 12 -2.99 39.67 10.16
C GLY A 12 -4.11 40.73 10.17
N LEU A 13 -4.71 41.01 9.01
CA LEU A 13 -5.69 42.10 8.84
C LEU A 13 -7.14 41.64 9.03
N ASP A 14 -7.49 40.43 8.58
CA ASP A 14 -8.84 39.88 8.66
C ASP A 14 -8.82 38.36 8.92
N ARG A 15 -8.96 38.00 10.19
CA ARG A 15 -9.02 36.59 10.61
C ARG A 15 -10.25 35.85 10.09
N THR A 16 -11.35 36.57 9.83
CA THR A 16 -12.58 35.95 9.33
C THR A 16 -12.44 35.61 7.86
N GLY A 17 -11.90 36.53 7.05
CA GLY A 17 -11.57 36.29 5.66
C GLY A 17 -10.52 35.18 5.48
N PHE A 18 -9.54 35.12 6.36
CA PHE A 18 -8.57 34.00 6.37
C PHE A 18 -9.24 32.66 6.68
N LEU A 19 -10.17 32.62 7.65
CA LEU A 19 -10.94 31.41 7.97
C LEU A 19 -11.79 30.95 6.78
N ASP A 20 -12.43 31.87 6.05
CA ASP A 20 -13.19 31.54 4.84
C ASP A 20 -12.30 30.96 3.73
N LEU A 21 -11.13 31.54 3.53
CA LEU A 21 -10.12 31.02 2.59
C LEU A 21 -9.66 29.62 3.01
N MET A 22 -9.39 29.41 4.31
CA MET A 22 -9.02 28.10 4.84
C MET A 22 -10.13 27.06 4.68
N ASN A 23 -11.40 27.44 4.84
CA ASN A 23 -12.54 26.56 4.57
C ASN A 23 -12.58 26.15 3.10
N LYS A 24 -12.43 27.11 2.18
CA LYS A 24 -12.41 26.85 0.73
C LYS A 24 -11.27 25.92 0.33
N GLU A 25 -10.07 26.15 0.88
CA GLU A 25 -8.91 25.28 0.66
C GLU A 25 -9.13 23.87 1.22
N ALA A 26 -9.75 23.75 2.40
CA ALA A 26 -10.05 22.46 3.00
C ALA A 26 -11.05 21.65 2.16
N VAL A 27 -12.14 22.28 1.73
CA VAL A 27 -13.16 21.65 0.88
C VAL A 27 -12.60 21.32 -0.51
N GLY A 28 -11.92 22.26 -1.15
CA GLY A 28 -11.36 22.08 -2.50
C GLY A 28 -10.29 20.98 -2.59
N ARG A 29 -9.62 20.68 -1.47
CA ARG A 29 -8.61 19.60 -1.36
C ARG A 29 -9.17 18.30 -0.78
N SER A 30 -10.48 18.23 -0.57
CA SER A 30 -11.17 17.09 0.05
C SER A 30 -10.56 16.69 1.39
N LEU A 31 -10.19 17.70 2.20
CA LEU A 31 -9.71 17.48 3.55
C LEU A 31 -10.89 17.27 4.49
N ALA A 32 -10.74 16.27 5.36
CA ALA A 32 -11.69 15.96 6.41
C ALA A 32 -11.61 16.99 7.54
N HIS A 33 -10.42 17.52 7.83
CA HIS A 33 -10.24 18.69 8.68
C HIS A 33 -8.97 19.45 8.28
N ALA A 34 -8.93 20.74 8.60
CA ALA A 34 -7.71 21.55 8.54
C ALA A 34 -7.72 22.53 9.71
N ALA A 35 -6.61 22.67 10.41
CA ALA A 35 -6.47 23.61 11.51
C ALA A 35 -5.07 24.19 11.59
N LEU A 36 -4.97 25.40 12.11
CA LEU A 36 -3.72 26.01 12.52
C LEU A 36 -3.45 25.64 13.97
N ILE A 37 -2.26 25.12 14.22
CA ILE A 37 -1.80 24.75 15.56
C ILE A 37 -0.50 25.48 15.90
N LYS A 38 -0.28 25.72 17.19
CA LYS A 38 0.96 26.25 17.75
C LYS A 38 1.99 25.14 17.97
N PRO A 39 3.25 25.47 18.32
CA PRO A 39 4.28 24.47 18.60
C PRO A 39 3.93 23.56 19.79
N ASP A 40 3.08 24.03 20.70
CA ASP A 40 2.54 23.29 21.85
C ASP A 40 1.39 22.34 21.49
N GLY A 41 0.96 22.30 20.22
CA GLY A 41 -0.17 21.49 19.77
C GLY A 41 -1.54 22.14 20.00
N SER A 42 -1.62 23.33 20.59
CA SER A 42 -2.88 24.03 20.80
C SER A 42 -3.47 24.55 19.48
N PHE A 43 -4.78 24.39 19.34
CA PHE A 43 -5.52 24.85 18.17
C PHE A 43 -5.73 26.37 18.22
N VAL A 44 -5.33 27.06 17.15
CA VAL A 44 -5.55 28.51 16.97
C VAL A 44 -6.84 28.76 16.21
N MET A 45 -7.07 27.98 15.16
CA MET A 45 -8.18 28.13 14.24
C MET A 45 -8.43 26.81 13.52
N SER A 46 -9.69 26.43 13.33
CA SER A 46 -10.05 25.23 12.57
C SER A 46 -11.00 25.59 11.44
N ALA A 47 -10.77 24.98 10.28
CA ALA A 47 -11.69 25.02 9.17
C ALA A 47 -12.96 24.27 9.53
N LYS A 48 -14.09 24.77 9.05
CA LYS A 48 -15.39 24.09 9.12
C LYS A 48 -15.58 23.28 7.85
N THR A 49 -15.65 21.97 8.01
CA THR A 49 -15.86 20.97 6.97
C THR A 49 -17.06 20.11 7.36
N ASP A 50 -17.74 19.51 6.38
CA ASP A 50 -18.96 18.69 6.58
C ASP A 50 -18.68 17.29 7.18
N THR A 51 -17.70 17.19 8.06
CA THR A 51 -17.28 15.94 8.68
C THR A 51 -18.01 15.68 10.00
N GLU A 52 -18.52 14.46 10.16
CA GLU A 52 -19.32 14.06 11.33
C GLU A 52 -18.50 13.82 12.61
N PHE A 53 -17.18 13.89 12.54
CA PHE A 53 -16.31 13.61 13.68
C PHE A 53 -15.51 14.85 14.11
N ALA A 54 -15.18 14.92 15.41
CA ALA A 54 -14.32 15.95 15.94
C ALA A 54 -12.86 15.75 15.51
N MET A 55 -12.17 16.86 15.26
CA MET A 55 -10.75 16.86 14.91
C MET A 55 -9.92 16.23 16.05
N PRO A 56 -9.22 15.10 15.82
CA PRO A 56 -8.35 14.50 16.83
C PRO A 56 -7.18 15.42 17.16
N GLU A 57 -6.65 15.29 18.37
CA GLU A 57 -5.47 16.03 18.81
C GLU A 57 -4.20 15.48 18.10
N PRO A 58 -3.23 16.36 17.77
CA PRO A 58 -1.97 15.92 17.20
C PRO A 58 -1.18 15.09 18.23
N PRO A 59 -0.61 13.93 17.86
CA PRO A 59 0.17 13.11 18.77
C PRO A 59 1.42 13.84 19.26
N GLU A 60 1.81 13.56 20.51
CA GLU A 60 2.98 14.16 21.14
C GLU A 60 4.24 13.96 20.28
N GLY A 61 5.01 15.05 20.09
CA GLY A 61 6.23 15.04 19.29
C GLY A 61 6.04 15.17 17.77
N ALA A 62 4.83 15.06 17.23
CA ALA A 62 4.59 15.22 15.79
C ALA A 62 4.84 16.65 15.30
N VAL A 63 4.48 17.65 16.12
CA VAL A 63 4.75 19.07 15.85
C VAL A 63 6.25 19.37 15.91
N ALA A 64 6.95 18.82 16.91
CA ALA A 64 8.40 18.94 17.04
C ALA A 64 9.13 18.33 15.84
N SER A 65 8.63 17.19 15.33
CA SER A 65 9.18 16.54 14.14
C SER A 65 8.95 17.36 12.86
N ALA A 66 7.89 18.17 12.81
CA ALA A 66 7.61 19.09 11.71
C ALA A 66 8.39 20.41 11.80
N ALA A 67 9.07 20.67 12.93
CA ALA A 67 9.84 21.90 13.15
C ALA A 67 11.01 22.06 12.16
N ASP A 68 11.55 20.94 11.68
CA ASP A 68 12.62 20.85 10.66
C ASP A 68 12.15 21.24 9.25
N GLY A 69 10.89 21.66 9.09
CA GLY A 69 10.32 22.11 7.82
C GLY A 69 9.93 20.97 6.87
N LYS A 70 10.16 19.72 7.27
CA LYS A 70 9.68 18.54 6.53
C LYS A 70 8.24 18.23 6.93
N PRO A 71 7.32 17.96 5.97
CA PRO A 71 5.99 17.48 6.28
C PRO A 71 6.04 16.16 7.07
N VAL A 72 5.36 16.12 8.21
CA VAL A 72 5.21 14.90 9.02
C VAL A 72 3.86 14.28 8.71
N LEU A 73 3.87 13.03 8.25
CA LEU A 73 2.66 12.25 8.03
C LEU A 73 2.36 11.41 9.27
N ILE A 74 1.11 11.47 9.72
CA ILE A 74 0.57 10.68 10.83
C ILE A 74 -0.24 9.54 10.23
N GLU A 75 0.25 8.33 10.42
CA GLU A 75 -0.36 7.11 9.90
C GLU A 75 -1.71 6.80 10.58
N PRO A 76 -2.65 6.17 9.85
CA PRO A 76 -3.94 5.77 10.40
C PRO A 76 -3.74 4.62 11.41
N LYS A 77 -3.88 4.89 12.71
CA LYS A 77 -3.78 3.85 13.76
C LYS A 77 -5.12 3.17 14.08
N THR A 78 -6.17 3.96 14.27
CA THR A 78 -7.47 3.46 14.79
C THR A 78 -8.64 3.80 13.88
N ARG A 79 -8.50 4.83 13.04
CA ARG A 79 -9.50 5.28 12.08
C ARG A 79 -8.82 5.50 10.73
N ASN A 80 -9.55 5.35 9.63
CA ASN A 80 -9.04 5.50 8.26
C ASN A 80 -8.78 6.97 7.89
N ILE A 81 -7.94 7.63 8.68
CA ILE A 81 -7.58 9.04 8.54
C ILE A 81 -6.06 9.14 8.47
N MET A 82 -5.56 9.96 7.54
CA MET A 82 -4.16 10.38 7.53
C MET A 82 -4.07 11.84 7.94
N GLY A 83 -3.25 12.09 8.95
CA GLY A 83 -2.89 13.44 9.38
C GLY A 83 -1.63 13.90 8.68
N ALA A 84 -1.50 15.19 8.43
CA ALA A 84 -0.25 15.79 8.01
C ALA A 84 -0.02 17.10 8.78
N ILE A 85 1.20 17.30 9.28
CA ILE A 85 1.62 18.55 9.92
C ILE A 85 2.69 19.19 9.05
N VAL A 86 2.47 20.46 8.70
CA VAL A 86 3.39 21.25 7.88
C VAL A 86 3.63 22.59 8.56
N LYS A 87 4.90 22.94 8.77
CA LYS A 87 5.29 24.26 9.27
C LYS A 87 5.01 25.34 8.22
N LEU A 88 4.34 26.42 8.61
CA LEU A 88 4.15 27.59 7.75
C LEU A 88 5.43 28.44 7.77
N ARG A 89 5.85 28.95 6.61
CA ARG A 89 7.11 29.70 6.46
C ARG A 89 6.90 31.20 6.65
N GLU A 90 5.79 31.72 6.15
CA GLU A 90 5.43 33.13 6.20
C GLU A 90 4.73 33.50 7.50
N ILE A 91 4.01 32.55 8.11
CA ILE A 91 3.34 32.74 9.39
C ILE A 91 4.14 32.05 10.50
N GLU A 92 5.06 32.81 11.08
CA GLU A 92 5.99 32.30 12.10
C GLU A 92 5.26 31.69 13.31
N GLY A 93 5.80 30.56 13.79
CA GLY A 93 5.29 29.86 14.97
C GLY A 93 4.00 29.09 14.75
N LEU A 94 3.44 29.04 13.54
CA LEU A 94 2.25 28.26 13.22
C LEU A 94 2.54 27.06 12.34
N TYR A 95 1.78 26.00 12.60
CA TYR A 95 1.77 24.78 11.81
C TYR A 95 0.37 24.56 11.26
N LEU A 96 0.30 24.09 10.03
CA LEU A 96 -0.93 23.62 9.41
C LEU A 96 -1.06 22.13 9.70
N TYR A 97 -2.09 21.76 10.46
CA TYR A 97 -2.47 20.39 10.71
C TYR A 97 -3.69 20.04 9.87
N THR A 98 -3.54 19.09 8.94
CA THR A 98 -4.62 18.63 8.08
C THR A 98 -4.92 17.17 8.33
N ILE A 99 -6.16 16.79 8.08
CA ILE A 99 -6.64 15.42 8.16
C ILE A 99 -7.37 15.11 6.88
N ARG A 100 -7.07 13.97 6.28
CA ARG A 100 -7.76 13.45 5.12
C ARG A 100 -8.33 12.07 5.43
N LEU A 101 -9.56 11.82 5.05
CA LEU A 101 -10.13 10.48 5.03
C LEU A 101 -9.43 9.68 3.93
N VAL A 102 -8.90 8.54 4.30
CA VAL A 102 -8.35 7.57 3.35
C VAL A 102 -9.39 6.48 3.19
N ASP A 103 -9.74 6.18 1.94
CA ASP A 103 -10.67 5.09 1.67
C ASP A 103 -10.09 3.77 2.22
N PRO A 104 -10.83 3.00 3.05
CA PRO A 104 -10.39 1.69 3.53
C PRO A 104 -9.98 0.72 2.42
N GLU A 105 -10.48 0.88 1.19
CA GLU A 105 -10.05 0.09 0.02
C GLU A 105 -8.57 0.33 -0.34
N VAL A 106 -8.05 1.53 -0.10
CA VAL A 106 -6.62 1.88 -0.34
C VAL A 106 -5.71 1.37 0.79
N ILE A 107 -6.23 1.28 2.03
CA ILE A 107 -5.53 0.64 3.14
C ILE A 107 -5.46 -0.87 2.93
N LYS A 108 -6.55 -1.49 2.42
CA LYS A 108 -6.52 -2.87 1.94
C LYS A 108 -5.57 -3.06 0.77
N ALA A 109 -5.44 -2.12 -0.17
CA ALA A 109 -4.48 -2.24 -1.27
C ALA A 109 -3.01 -2.26 -0.80
N ARG A 110 -2.66 -1.61 0.32
CA ARG A 110 -1.32 -1.69 0.93
C ARG A 110 -1.11 -2.96 1.76
N GLN A 111 -2.17 -3.47 2.39
CA GLN A 111 -2.11 -4.73 3.14
C GLN A 111 -2.15 -5.95 2.22
N ILE A 112 -2.87 -5.89 1.09
CA ILE A 112 -2.90 -6.93 0.05
C ILE A 112 -1.56 -6.99 -0.70
N VAL A 113 -0.83 -5.87 -0.87
CA VAL A 113 0.53 -5.91 -1.47
C VAL A 113 1.61 -6.41 -0.51
N ARG A 114 1.41 -6.33 0.83
CA ARG A 114 2.32 -6.94 1.82
C ARG A 114 1.89 -8.32 2.32
N SER A 115 0.63 -8.72 2.14
CA SER A 115 0.14 -10.07 2.51
C SER A 115 0.03 -11.02 1.33
N ASN A 116 0.01 -10.57 0.08
CA ASN A 116 0.19 -11.44 -1.09
C ASN A 116 1.66 -11.52 -1.51
N THR A 117 2.54 -11.81 -0.56
CA THR A 117 3.85 -12.41 -0.87
C THR A 117 4.06 -13.76 -0.18
N ASP A 118 2.99 -14.36 0.37
CA ASP A 118 2.98 -15.79 0.73
C ASP A 118 2.22 -16.64 -0.29
N GLU A 119 1.46 -16.04 -1.21
CA GLU A 119 0.82 -16.76 -2.34
C GLU A 119 1.70 -16.81 -3.61
N TYR A 120 2.98 -16.42 -3.52
CA TYR A 120 3.97 -16.63 -4.59
C TYR A 120 5.16 -17.50 -4.17
N ARG A 121 5.23 -17.97 -2.92
CA ARG A 121 6.18 -19.03 -2.52
C ARG A 121 5.62 -20.44 -2.76
N GLY A 122 4.30 -20.58 -2.94
CA GLY A 122 3.66 -21.85 -3.30
C GLY A 122 3.79 -22.26 -4.77
N LEU A 123 4.18 -21.33 -5.67
CA LEU A 123 4.38 -21.65 -7.10
C LEU A 123 5.80 -22.12 -7.42
N GLU A 124 6.76 -21.87 -6.53
CA GLU A 124 8.14 -22.32 -6.72
C GLU A 124 8.32 -23.79 -6.28
N ASP A 125 7.48 -24.27 -5.35
CA ASP A 125 7.50 -25.65 -4.88
C ASP A 125 6.66 -26.62 -5.75
N ASN A 126 5.81 -26.08 -6.64
CA ASN A 126 5.01 -26.90 -7.54
C ASN A 126 5.75 -27.33 -8.82
N ARG A 127 6.92 -26.74 -9.11
CA ARG A 127 7.67 -27.10 -10.32
C ARG A 127 8.21 -28.53 -10.26
N ARG A 128 8.65 -29.00 -9.09
CA ARG A 128 9.10 -30.39 -8.91
C ARG A 128 7.93 -31.39 -8.93
N THR A 129 6.83 -31.08 -8.25
CA THR A 129 5.65 -31.96 -8.21
C THR A 129 4.99 -32.09 -9.58
N SER A 130 4.86 -31.00 -10.34
CA SER A 130 4.36 -31.06 -11.72
C SER A 130 5.33 -31.78 -12.67
N GLN A 131 6.65 -31.61 -12.52
CA GLN A 131 7.63 -32.36 -13.33
C GLN A 131 7.55 -33.87 -13.11
N VAL A 132 7.40 -34.32 -11.86
CA VAL A 132 7.26 -35.75 -11.53
C VAL A 132 5.95 -36.32 -12.09
N ALA A 133 4.84 -35.57 -11.99
CA ALA A 133 3.54 -36.00 -12.51
C ALA A 133 3.54 -36.26 -14.03
N PHE A 134 4.30 -35.47 -14.80
CA PHE A 134 4.44 -35.69 -16.26
C PHE A 134 5.55 -36.70 -16.62
N ALA A 135 6.61 -36.80 -15.81
CA ALA A 135 7.72 -37.73 -16.08
C ALA A 135 7.33 -39.21 -15.84
N LEU A 136 6.53 -39.50 -14.81
CA LEU A 136 6.11 -40.86 -14.46
C LEU A 136 5.39 -41.62 -15.59
N PRO A 137 4.34 -41.06 -16.26
CA PRO A 137 3.67 -41.75 -17.35
C PRO A 137 4.58 -41.92 -18.58
N TYR A 138 5.44 -40.94 -18.86
CA TYR A 138 6.40 -41.04 -19.96
C TYR A 138 7.41 -42.18 -19.72
N LEU A 139 8.00 -42.23 -18.52
CA LEU A 139 8.92 -43.29 -18.12
C LEU A 139 8.24 -44.67 -18.19
N SER A 140 7.01 -44.76 -17.69
CA SER A 140 6.23 -46.01 -17.74
C SER A 140 5.98 -46.48 -19.17
N LEU A 141 5.57 -45.58 -20.07
CA LEU A 141 5.35 -45.87 -21.48
C LEU A 141 6.65 -46.30 -22.17
N THR A 142 7.76 -45.58 -21.94
CA THR A 142 9.07 -45.92 -22.51
C THR A 142 9.54 -47.30 -22.06
N LEU A 143 9.39 -47.63 -20.78
CA LEU A 143 9.73 -48.97 -20.26
C LEU A 143 8.90 -50.07 -20.94
N ILE A 144 7.58 -49.89 -21.07
CA ILE A 144 6.70 -50.85 -21.75
C ILE A 144 7.14 -51.06 -23.21
N ILE A 145 7.47 -49.98 -23.92
CA ILE A 145 7.94 -50.04 -25.31
C ILE A 145 9.26 -50.81 -25.40
N ILE A 146 10.24 -50.51 -24.55
CA ILE A 146 11.56 -51.18 -24.55
C ILE A 146 11.40 -52.67 -24.25
N LEU A 147 10.65 -53.03 -23.21
CA LEU A 147 10.37 -54.43 -22.86
C LEU A 147 9.68 -55.18 -24.01
N SER A 148 8.69 -54.56 -24.65
CA SER A 148 7.99 -55.14 -25.81
C SER A 148 8.89 -55.32 -27.02
N ALA A 149 9.81 -54.37 -27.25
CA ALA A 149 10.79 -54.46 -28.34
C ALA A 149 11.81 -55.58 -28.10
N ILE A 150 12.31 -55.72 -26.87
CA ILE A 150 13.21 -56.83 -26.49
C ILE A 150 12.50 -58.16 -26.66
N TRP A 151 11.27 -58.29 -26.15
CA TRP A 151 10.48 -59.50 -26.27
C TRP A 151 10.24 -59.89 -27.74
N THR A 152 9.84 -58.92 -28.57
CA THR A 152 9.68 -59.12 -30.01
C THR A 152 10.99 -59.52 -30.68
N GLY A 153 12.10 -58.89 -30.31
CA GLY A 153 13.43 -59.20 -30.84
C GLY A 153 13.86 -60.64 -30.55
N ILE A 154 13.63 -61.12 -29.32
CA ILE A 154 13.88 -62.51 -28.94
C ILE A 154 12.97 -63.45 -29.74
N ALA A 155 11.66 -63.16 -29.82
CA ALA A 155 10.71 -64.00 -30.56
C ALA A 155 11.07 -64.12 -32.05
N VAL A 156 11.56 -63.03 -32.66
CA VAL A 156 12.03 -63.02 -34.05
C VAL A 156 13.35 -63.80 -34.18
N ALA A 157 14.30 -63.64 -33.25
CA ALA A 157 15.54 -64.41 -33.24
C ALA A 157 15.27 -65.92 -33.11
N ASP A 158 14.39 -66.32 -32.20
CA ASP A 158 13.97 -67.73 -32.03
C ASP A 158 13.33 -68.29 -33.31
N ARG A 159 12.55 -67.47 -34.02
CA ARG A 159 11.95 -67.85 -35.31
C ARG A 159 13.00 -67.99 -36.42
N LEU A 160 14.01 -67.12 -36.46
CA LEU A 160 15.09 -67.16 -37.45
C LEU A 160 16.06 -68.32 -37.21
N VAL A 161 16.30 -68.71 -35.95
CA VAL A 161 17.18 -69.84 -35.59
C VAL A 161 16.47 -71.19 -35.74
N ARG A 162 15.14 -71.22 -35.91
CA ARG A 162 14.42 -72.43 -36.36
C ARG A 162 14.57 -72.63 -37.87
N PRO A 163 15.73 -73.13 -38.32
CA PRO A 163 15.73 -74.31 -39.18
C PRO A 163 17.02 -75.14 -39.07
N ILE A 164 17.08 -76.17 -38.21
CA ILE A 164 17.85 -77.40 -38.50
C ILE A 164 17.23 -78.61 -37.76
N ARG A 165 16.37 -79.35 -38.47
CA ARG A 165 16.28 -80.82 -38.46
C ARG A 165 16.08 -81.25 -39.91
#